data_AF-A0A838EMU8-F1
#
_entry.id   AF-A0A838EMU8-F1
#
_cell.length_a   1.000
_cell.length_b   1.000
_cell.length_c   1.000
_cell.angle_alpha   90.00
_cell.angle_beta   90.00
_cell.angle_gamma   90.00
#
_symmetry.space_group_name_H-M   'P 1'
#
loop_
_entity.id
_entity.type
_entity.pdbx_description
1 polymer ?
#
loop_
_entity_poly.entity_id
_entity_poly.type
_entity_poly.pdbx_seq_one_letter_code
_entity_poly.pdbx_strand_id
1 'polypeptide(L)'
;MIASSTSKTEAKRNWRTPENAVIGMVIVETLLVTMALIPAQLWTRLLPHSTGAALNGPFPSVIAPLITALIYLLPTFIGLLCRTWQRALLYATLPAWLGLGAFVIAATFKVGVFYLVASDHVTANVSVLELFAALGGIGWLIRYILKLR
;
A
#
# COMPACT_ATOMS: atom_id res chain seq x y z
N MET A 1 27.52 42.70 17.25
CA MET A 1 27.65 41.27 17.59
C MET A 1 26.44 40.53 17.06
N ILE A 2 26.63 39.74 16.00
CA ILE A 2 25.58 38.99 15.31
C ILE A 2 25.59 37.58 15.92
N ALA A 3 24.52 37.21 16.60
CA ALA A 3 24.32 35.84 17.07
C ALA A 3 22.87 35.42 16.85
N SER A 4 22.71 34.15 16.44
CA SER A 4 21.47 33.34 16.48
C SER A 4 20.51 33.34 15.27
N SER A 5 21.01 33.07 14.06
CA SER A 5 20.13 32.60 12.96
C SER A 5 20.28 31.10 12.64
N THR A 6 21.29 30.42 13.20
CA THR A 6 21.61 29.02 12.84
C THR A 6 20.77 27.96 13.56
N SER A 7 20.13 28.25 14.71
CA SER A 7 19.40 27.22 15.46
C SER A 7 18.00 26.87 14.90
N LYS A 8 17.39 27.74 14.08
CA LYS A 8 16.04 27.51 13.55
C LYS A 8 15.99 26.56 12.35
N THR A 9 17.13 26.31 11.70
CA THR A 9 17.18 25.51 10.47
C THR A 9 17.26 24.01 10.77
N GLU A 10 17.94 23.61 11.85
CA GLU A 10 18.06 22.20 12.24
C GLU A 10 16.76 21.62 12.81
N ALA A 11 16.01 22.41 13.58
CA ALA A 11 14.72 21.98 14.14
C ALA A 11 13.66 21.69 13.07
N LYS A 12 13.76 22.27 11.87
CA LYS A 12 12.79 22.08 10.77
C LYS A 12 13.05 20.81 9.94
N ARG A 13 14.27 20.25 9.99
CA ARG A 13 14.67 19.07 9.20
C ARG A 13 14.09 17.77 9.75
N ASN A 14 13.90 17.68 11.06
CA ASN A 14 13.51 16.44 11.74
C ASN A 14 12.00 16.12 11.68
N TRP A 15 11.16 17.06 11.24
CA TRP A 15 9.70 16.84 11.12
C TRP A 15 9.28 16.25 9.77
N ARG A 16 10.15 16.32 8.75
CA ARG A 16 9.86 15.83 7.37
C ARG A 16 10.21 14.36 7.15
N THR A 17 11.08 13.80 7.98
CA THR A 17 11.53 12.40 7.91
C THR A 17 10.40 11.37 8.01
N PRO A 18 9.45 11.45 8.98
CA PRO A 18 8.37 10.48 9.04
C PRO A 18 7.38 10.61 7.87
N GLU A 19 7.14 11.84 7.37
CA GLU A 19 6.25 12.06 6.23
C GLU A 19 6.84 11.48 4.94
N ASN A 20 8.13 11.70 4.69
CA ASN A 20 8.82 11.10 3.54
C ASN A 20 8.87 9.57 3.63
N ALA A 21 9.04 9.01 4.82
CA ALA A 21 9.02 7.56 5.04
C ALA A 21 7.63 6.97 4.73
N VAL A 22 6.56 7.61 5.20
CA VAL A 22 5.17 7.21 4.89
C VAL A 22 4.92 7.27 3.39
N ILE A 23 5.32 8.35 2.71
CA ILE A 23 5.17 8.45 1.24
C ILE A 23 5.92 7.32 0.54
N GLY A 24 7.17 7.03 0.96
CA GLY A 24 7.95 5.91 0.42
C GLY A 24 7.24 4.57 0.60
N MET A 25 6.70 4.31 1.80
CA MET A 25 5.93 3.09 2.09
C MET A 25 4.66 3.00 1.24
N VAL A 26 3.93 4.10 1.06
CA VAL A 26 2.73 4.15 0.21
C VAL A 26 3.08 3.84 -1.24
N ILE A 27 4.19 4.37 -1.76
CA ILE A 27 4.64 4.08 -3.14
C ILE A 27 4.99 2.60 -3.27
N VAL A 28 5.80 2.06 -2.34
CA VAL A 28 6.18 0.64 -2.35
C VAL A 28 4.95 -0.25 -2.29
N GLU A 29 4.03 0.03 -1.37
CA GLU A 29 2.80 -0.74 -1.21
C GLU A 29 1.90 -0.64 -2.45
N THR A 30 1.83 0.53 -3.08
CA THR A 30 1.08 0.71 -4.34
C THR A 30 1.65 -0.18 -5.43
N LEU A 31 2.97 -0.26 -5.57
CA LEU A 31 3.62 -1.14 -6.54
C LEU A 31 3.35 -2.62 -6.23
N LEU A 32 3.47 -3.03 -4.97
CA LEU A 32 3.22 -4.40 -4.53
C LEU A 32 1.77 -4.82 -4.80
N VAL A 33 0.80 -4.02 -4.38
CA VAL A 33 -0.63 -4.28 -4.60
C VAL A 33 -0.97 -4.32 -6.08
N THR A 34 -0.44 -3.38 -6.87
CA THR A 34 -0.69 -3.35 -8.32
C THR A 34 -0.12 -4.61 -8.99
N MET A 35 1.09 -5.04 -8.61
CA MET A 35 1.67 -6.29 -9.12
C MET A 35 0.88 -7.53 -8.69
N ALA A 36 0.36 -7.54 -7.46
CA ALA A 36 -0.43 -8.66 -6.93
C ALA A 36 -1.80 -8.80 -7.60
N LEU A 37 -2.40 -7.69 -8.05
CA LEU A 37 -3.68 -7.68 -8.76
C LEU A 37 -3.58 -8.12 -10.23
N ILE A 38 -2.36 -8.17 -10.80
CA ILE A 38 -2.17 -8.65 -12.16
C ILE A 38 -2.48 -10.16 -12.22
N PRO A 39 -3.37 -10.62 -13.13
CA PRO A 39 -3.72 -12.03 -13.24
C PRO A 39 -2.51 -12.92 -13.56
N ALA A 40 -2.48 -14.12 -12.98
CA ALA A 40 -1.44 -15.13 -13.20
C ALA A 40 -1.19 -15.45 -14.69
N GLN A 41 -2.25 -15.44 -15.51
CA GLN A 41 -2.15 -15.66 -16.96
C GLN A 41 -1.41 -14.53 -17.68
N LEU A 42 -1.46 -13.29 -17.15
CA LEU A 42 -0.70 -12.18 -17.70
C LEU A 42 0.78 -12.32 -17.31
N TRP A 43 1.06 -12.69 -16.06
CA TRP A 43 2.44 -12.91 -15.59
C TRP A 43 3.17 -13.99 -16.38
N THR A 44 2.51 -15.12 -16.65
CA THR A 44 3.09 -16.19 -17.47
C THR A 44 3.37 -15.77 -18.92
N ARG A 45 2.60 -14.82 -19.47
CA ARG A 45 2.87 -14.25 -20.80
C ARG A 45 4.00 -13.22 -20.80
N LEU A 46 4.07 -12.40 -19.76
CA LEU A 46 5.10 -11.37 -19.61
C LEU A 46 6.47 -11.95 -19.22
N LEU A 47 6.47 -13.07 -18.49
CA LEU A 47 7.66 -13.75 -17.99
C LEU A 47 7.68 -15.23 -18.42
N PRO A 48 7.76 -15.52 -19.73
CA PRO A 48 7.60 -16.87 -20.27
C PRO A 48 8.72 -17.85 -19.82
N HIS A 49 9.87 -17.33 -19.41
CA HIS A 49 11.01 -18.12 -18.93
C HIS A 49 11.05 -18.28 -17.40
N SER A 50 10.11 -17.70 -16.67
CA SER A 50 10.05 -17.83 -15.22
C SER A 50 9.15 -19.00 -14.84
N THR A 51 9.76 -20.03 -14.25
CA THR A 51 9.09 -21.28 -13.82
C THR A 51 8.06 -21.06 -12.71
N GLY A 52 8.12 -19.94 -11.99
CA GLY A 52 7.23 -19.59 -10.88
C GLY A 52 6.21 -18.49 -11.18
N ALA A 53 6.16 -17.97 -12.41
CA ALA A 53 5.41 -16.74 -12.72
C ALA A 53 3.90 -16.85 -12.48
N ALA A 54 3.33 -18.05 -12.66
CA ALA A 54 1.91 -18.28 -12.43
C ALA A 54 1.52 -18.14 -10.95
N LEU A 55 2.44 -18.49 -10.03
CA LEU A 55 2.15 -18.54 -8.60
C LEU A 55 2.65 -17.28 -7.88
N ASN A 56 3.86 -16.83 -8.22
CA ASN A 56 4.56 -15.76 -7.50
C ASN A 56 4.66 -14.46 -8.31
N GLY A 57 4.11 -14.43 -9.53
CA GLY A 57 4.26 -13.30 -10.44
C GLY A 57 5.75 -13.03 -10.76
N PRO A 58 6.22 -11.78 -10.62
CA PRO A 58 7.61 -11.43 -10.91
C PRO A 58 8.59 -11.85 -9.81
N PHE A 59 8.10 -12.34 -8.67
CA PHE A 59 8.94 -12.58 -7.49
C PHE A 59 9.48 -14.01 -7.48
N PRO A 60 10.78 -14.19 -7.17
CA PRO A 60 11.34 -15.51 -6.86
C PRO A 60 10.62 -16.17 -5.67
N SER A 61 10.49 -17.49 -5.69
CA SER A 61 9.80 -18.26 -4.63
C SER A 61 10.40 -18.05 -3.24
N VAL A 62 11.71 -17.80 -3.16
CA VAL A 62 12.43 -17.55 -1.90
C VAL A 62 11.92 -16.31 -1.17
N ILE A 63 11.47 -15.28 -1.90
CA ILE A 63 11.01 -14.01 -1.31
C ILE A 63 9.48 -13.85 -1.30
N ALA A 64 8.73 -14.74 -1.95
CA ALA A 64 7.27 -14.63 -2.03
C ALA A 64 6.57 -14.48 -0.66
N PRO A 65 6.94 -15.25 0.40
CA PRO A 65 6.34 -15.07 1.73
C PRO A 65 6.61 -13.68 2.32
N LEU A 66 7.81 -13.13 2.08
CA LEU A 66 8.16 -11.78 2.52
C LEU A 66 7.29 -10.74 1.80
N ILE A 67 7.05 -10.89 0.50
CA ILE A 67 6.16 -9.99 -0.25
C ILE A 67 4.75 -10.01 0.32
N THR A 68 4.19 -11.19 0.59
CA THR A 68 2.87 -11.31 1.23
C THR A 68 2.85 -10.67 2.62
N ALA A 69 3.91 -10.87 3.42
CA ALA A 69 4.03 -10.23 4.72
C ALA A 69 4.09 -8.70 4.60
N LEU A 70 4.83 -8.17 3.62
CA LEU A 70 4.92 -6.73 3.38
C LEU A 70 3.56 -6.12 3.02
N ILE A 71 2.78 -6.77 2.15
CA ILE A 71 1.43 -6.31 1.77
C ILE A 71 0.51 -6.19 3.00
N TYR A 72 0.66 -7.07 3.98
CA TYR A 72 -0.12 -6.99 5.22
C TYR A 72 0.44 -6.00 6.24
N LEU A 73 1.77 -5.91 6.36
CA LEU A 73 2.41 -5.15 7.43
C LEU A 73 2.62 -3.68 7.07
N LEU A 74 2.83 -3.34 5.80
CA LEU A 74 3.07 -1.96 5.36
C LEU A 74 1.88 -1.04 5.65
N PRO A 75 0.61 -1.40 5.37
CA PRO A 75 -0.53 -0.58 5.77
C PRO A 75 -0.57 -0.32 7.28
N THR A 76 -0.21 -1.32 8.10
CA THR A 76 -0.09 -1.17 9.55
C THR A 76 1.04 -0.22 9.95
N PHE A 77 2.22 -0.34 9.34
CA PHE A 77 3.34 0.58 9.60
C PHE A 77 3.04 2.01 9.15
N ILE A 78 2.37 2.19 8.01
CA ILE A 78 1.87 3.49 7.54
C ILE A 78 0.96 4.11 8.61
N GLY A 79 0.00 3.32 9.13
CA GLY A 79 -0.90 3.75 10.19
C GLY A 79 -0.15 4.13 11.48
N LEU A 80 0.82 3.33 11.90
CA LEU A 80 1.66 3.56 13.08
C LEU A 80 2.46 4.87 13.00
N LEU A 81 2.90 5.24 11.82
CA LEU A 81 3.68 6.47 11.59
C LEU A 81 2.80 7.73 11.46
N CYS A 82 1.50 7.57 11.22
CA CYS A 82 0.57 8.69 11.09
C CYS A 82 0.15 9.26 12.44
N ARG A 83 0.12 10.60 12.55
CA ARG A 83 -0.27 11.30 13.79
C ARG A 83 -1.76 11.30 14.05
N THR A 84 -2.55 11.40 12.99
CA THR A 84 -4.00 11.48 13.04
C THR A 84 -4.59 10.24 12.39
N TRP A 85 -5.73 9.77 12.92
CA TRP A 85 -6.40 8.58 12.42
C TRP A 85 -6.87 8.78 10.97
N GLN A 86 -7.27 10.00 10.58
CA GLN A 86 -7.68 10.29 9.20
C GLN A 86 -6.52 10.09 8.21
N ARG A 87 -5.31 10.54 8.58
CA ARG A 87 -4.11 10.32 7.74
C ARG A 87 -3.74 8.84 7.67
N ALA A 88 -3.85 8.13 8.80
CA ALA A 88 -3.58 6.70 8.85
C ALA A 88 -4.48 5.92 7.89
N LEU A 89 -5.80 6.15 7.95
CA LEU A 89 -6.76 5.49 7.07
C LEU A 89 -6.54 5.88 5.61
N LEU A 90 -6.37 7.18 5.32
CA LEU A 90 -6.18 7.66 3.95
C LEU A 90 -4.92 7.04 3.33
N TYR A 91 -3.76 7.16 3.98
CA TYR A 91 -2.51 6.67 3.41
C TYR A 91 -2.42 5.14 3.39
N ALA A 92 -3.00 4.45 4.38
CA ALA A 92 -3.04 2.99 4.37
C ALA A 92 -3.94 2.47 3.25
N THR A 93 -5.07 3.13 2.94
CA THR A 93 -5.99 2.66 1.88
C THR A 93 -5.62 3.12 0.47
N LEU A 94 -4.80 4.17 0.33
CA LEU A 94 -4.44 4.75 -0.96
C LEU A 94 -3.83 3.74 -1.96
N PRO A 95 -2.92 2.82 -1.54
CA PRO A 95 -2.44 1.74 -2.40
C PRO A 95 -3.55 0.86 -2.96
N ALA A 96 -4.51 0.47 -2.13
CA ALA A 96 -5.65 -0.35 -2.54
C ALA A 96 -6.57 0.41 -3.50
N TRP A 97 -6.85 1.70 -3.26
CA TRP A 97 -7.62 2.53 -4.20
C TRP A 97 -6.97 2.62 -5.58
N LEU A 98 -5.66 2.88 -5.62
CA LEU A 98 -4.93 2.99 -6.89
C LEU A 98 -4.83 1.65 -7.60
N GLY A 99 -4.46 0.59 -6.88
CA GLY A 99 -4.34 -0.76 -7.43
C GLY A 99 -5.66 -1.29 -7.97
N LEU A 100 -6.74 -1.20 -7.17
CA LEU A 100 -8.08 -1.63 -7.59
C LEU A 100 -8.62 -0.75 -8.73
N GLY A 101 -8.40 0.57 -8.69
CA GLY A 101 -8.81 1.47 -9.76
C GLY A 101 -8.17 1.09 -11.10
N ALA A 102 -6.85 0.88 -11.12
CA ALA A 102 -6.12 0.42 -12.29
C ALA A 102 -6.60 -0.96 -12.76
N PHE A 103 -6.78 -1.89 -11.82
CA PHE A 103 -7.27 -3.24 -12.10
C PHE A 103 -8.69 -3.24 -12.69
N VAL A 104 -9.62 -2.46 -12.15
CA VAL A 104 -10.99 -2.35 -12.65
C VAL A 104 -11.00 -1.75 -14.06
N ILE A 105 -10.23 -0.69 -14.30
CA ILE A 105 -10.06 -0.11 -15.65
C ILE A 105 -9.57 -1.21 -16.61
N ALA A 106 -8.54 -1.97 -16.22
CA ALA A 106 -8.02 -3.07 -17.03
C ALA A 106 -9.07 -4.18 -17.25
N ALA A 107 -9.84 -4.53 -16.22
CA ALA A 107 -10.88 -5.55 -16.26
C ALA A 107 -12.01 -5.17 -17.23
N THR A 108 -12.34 -3.87 -17.35
CA THR A 108 -13.36 -3.42 -18.29
C THR A 108 -13.04 -3.75 -19.76
N PHE A 109 -11.76 -3.81 -20.14
CA PHE A 109 -11.35 -4.22 -21.49
C PHE A 109 -11.57 -5.71 -21.77
N LYS A 110 -11.67 -6.55 -20.73
CA LYS A 110 -11.81 -8.01 -20.87
C LYS A 110 -13.21 -8.51 -20.53
N VAL A 111 -13.86 -7.92 -19.53
CA VAL A 111 -15.16 -8.36 -18.98
C VAL A 111 -16.28 -7.37 -19.31
N GLY A 112 -15.96 -6.13 -19.68
CA GLY A 112 -16.91 -5.07 -19.97
C GLY A 112 -17.21 -4.17 -18.77
N VAL A 113 -17.98 -3.11 -18.99
CA VAL A 113 -18.26 -2.04 -18.01
C VAL A 113 -19.03 -2.52 -16.78
N PHE A 114 -19.81 -3.60 -16.90
CA PHE A 114 -20.60 -4.15 -15.80
C PHE A 114 -19.77 -4.89 -14.74
N TYR A 115 -18.46 -5.05 -14.95
CA TYR A 115 -17.54 -5.61 -13.97
C TYR A 115 -17.63 -4.91 -12.61
N LEU A 116 -17.80 -3.58 -12.62
CA LEU A 116 -17.84 -2.75 -11.41
C LEU A 116 -19.12 -2.91 -10.59
N VAL A 117 -20.21 -3.43 -11.18
CA VAL A 117 -21.50 -3.60 -10.50
C VAL A 117 -21.88 -5.06 -10.24
N ALA A 118 -21.07 -6.01 -10.72
CA ALA A 118 -21.24 -7.42 -10.41
C ALA A 118 -20.98 -7.67 -8.92
N SER A 119 -21.93 -8.30 -8.23
CA SER A 119 -21.93 -8.50 -6.77
C SER A 119 -20.60 -9.06 -6.25
N ASP A 120 -20.10 -10.09 -6.91
CA ASP A 120 -18.93 -10.83 -6.44
C ASP A 120 -17.65 -9.99 -6.51
N HIS A 121 -17.54 -9.14 -7.54
CA HIS A 121 -16.40 -8.24 -7.72
C HIS A 121 -16.48 -7.03 -6.79
N VAL A 122 -17.68 -6.50 -6.57
CA VAL A 122 -17.90 -5.41 -5.60
C VAL A 122 -17.49 -5.86 -4.20
N THR A 123 -17.99 -7.01 -3.74
CA THR A 123 -17.64 -7.55 -2.41
C THR A 123 -16.14 -7.76 -2.28
N ALA A 124 -15.49 -8.38 -3.26
CA ALA A 124 -14.04 -8.60 -3.21
C ALA A 124 -13.24 -7.28 -3.15
N ASN A 125 -13.58 -6.30 -4.00
CA ASN A 125 -12.89 -5.01 -4.04
C ASN A 125 -13.08 -4.21 -2.74
N VAL A 126 -14.30 -4.19 -2.20
CA VAL A 126 -14.61 -3.52 -0.93
C VAL A 126 -13.88 -4.18 0.23
N SER A 127 -13.85 -5.52 0.29
CA SER A 127 -13.13 -6.24 1.35
C SER A 127 -11.63 -5.94 1.37
N VAL A 128 -11.01 -5.71 0.20
CA VAL A 128 -9.59 -5.28 0.14
C VAL A 128 -9.42 -3.88 0.73
N LEU A 129 -10.31 -2.94 0.41
CA LEU A 129 -10.29 -1.59 0.99
C LEU A 129 -10.51 -1.62 2.51
N GLU A 130 -11.46 -2.43 2.98
CA GLU A 130 -11.75 -2.62 4.40
C GLU A 130 -10.57 -3.22 5.14
N LEU A 131 -9.90 -4.22 4.56
CA LEU A 131 -8.69 -4.82 5.12
C LEU A 131 -7.59 -3.76 5.30
N PHE A 132 -7.32 -2.96 4.28
CA PHE A 132 -6.28 -1.92 4.35
C PHE A 132 -6.65 -0.81 5.35
N ALA A 133 -7.94 -0.44 5.42
CA ALA A 133 -8.45 0.49 6.42
C ALA A 133 -8.28 -0.05 7.84
N ALA A 134 -8.63 -1.32 8.07
CA ALA A 134 -8.48 -1.99 9.35
C ALA A 134 -7.01 -2.05 9.78
N LEU A 135 -6.11 -2.46 8.88
CA LEU A 135 -4.67 -2.54 9.15
C LEU A 135 -4.07 -1.17 9.48
N GLY A 136 -4.41 -0.13 8.70
CA GLY A 136 -4.00 1.25 8.97
C GLY A 136 -4.56 1.79 10.30
N GLY A 137 -5.83 1.49 10.59
CA GLY A 137 -6.47 1.85 11.85
C GLY A 137 -5.82 1.17 13.05
N ILE A 138 -5.50 -0.12 12.96
CA ILE A 138 -4.78 -0.89 13.98
C ILE A 138 -3.40 -0.27 14.23
N GLY A 139 -2.66 0.04 13.16
CA GLY A 139 -1.35 0.69 13.28
C GLY A 139 -1.42 2.00 14.06
N TRP A 140 -2.39 2.86 13.73
CA TRP A 140 -2.61 4.11 14.44
C TRP A 140 -3.06 3.89 15.90
N LEU A 141 -3.92 2.91 16.15
CA LEU A 141 -4.39 2.59 17.49
C LEU A 141 -3.23 2.16 18.40
N ILE A 142 -2.31 1.34 17.90
CA ILE A 142 -1.08 0.94 18.60
C ILE A 142 -0.27 2.19 18.98
N ARG A 143 -0.07 3.11 18.03
CA ARG A 143 0.61 4.40 18.28
C ARG A 143 -0.06 5.19 19.40
N TYR A 144 -1.39 5.29 19.35
CA TYR A 144 -2.19 6.03 20.31
C TYR A 144 -2.07 5.43 21.72
N ILE A 145 -2.18 4.11 21.85
CA ILE A 145 -2.06 3.38 23.13
C ILE A 145 -0.65 3.51 23.70
N LEU A 146 0.38 3.36 22.86
CA LEU A 146 1.79 3.46 23.27
C LEU A 146 2.27 4.91 23.48
N LYS A 147 1.41 5.92 23.24
CA LYS A 147 1.73 7.36 23.38
C LYS A 147 3.00 7.77 22.60
N LEU A 148 3.23 7.16 21.45
CA LEU A 148 4.35 7.50 20.57
C LEU A 148 4.12 8.93 20.04
N ARG A 149 5.06 9.84 20.33
CA ARG A 149 4.89 11.28 20.09
C ARG A 149 5.22 11.69 18.66
#